data_AF-A0A6L2PDZ6-F1
#
_entry.id   AF-A0A6L2PDZ6-F1
#
_cell.length_a   1.000
_cell.length_b   1.000
_cell.length_c   1.000
_cell.angle_alpha   90.00
_cell.angle_beta   90.00
_cell.angle_gamma   90.00
#
_symmetry.space_group_name_H-M   'P 1'
#
loop_
_entity.id
_entity.type
_entity.pdbx_description
1 polymer ?
#
loop_
_entity_poly.entity_id
_entity_poly.type
_entity_poly.pdbx_seq_one_letter_code
_entity_poly.pdbx_strand_id
1 'polypeptide(L)'
;VPFSSTAVSPVALGTGVDNYCNSSTPKCYNCTFAPLCLGSYSLGPYNCAELYPSKPYCTDGVCSNTPYPKCANQTQNHFVCTGKGSFPDPNDCQKFHVCDASQNQTTYTCSPNYVYSHAKKSCARKNFTADCAVIKCRNTTAIEYVVYPKDANIYGLCIRGKATVFSCGERQEFDTNTSKCKFVCKQEGVFPRDNCRKYYECLFVTTNRYNYLEWECPAGTRFDDKMQACVEGTCP
;
A
#
# COMPACT_ATOMS: atom_id res chain seq x y z
N VAL A 1 7.90 -17.63 18.48
CA VAL A 1 7.61 -16.21 18.81
C VAL A 1 8.90 -15.41 18.69
N PRO A 2 8.90 -14.17 18.18
CA PRO A 2 8.43 -13.65 16.87
C PRO A 2 9.58 -12.86 16.17
N PHE A 3 9.58 -12.40 14.92
CA PHE A 3 8.67 -11.48 14.22
C PHE A 3 8.83 -11.63 12.69
N SER A 4 7.73 -11.62 11.94
CA SER A 4 7.70 -11.59 10.46
C SER A 4 7.01 -10.30 10.00
N SER A 5 7.72 -9.54 9.16
CA SER A 5 7.28 -8.27 8.58
C SER A 5 6.54 -8.56 7.26
N THR A 6 5.21 -8.59 7.29
CA THR A 6 4.40 -8.75 6.08
C THR A 6 4.07 -7.37 5.49
N ALA A 7 4.71 -7.05 4.36
CA ALA A 7 4.20 -6.05 3.44
C ALA A 7 3.03 -6.68 2.67
N VAL A 8 1.81 -6.23 2.95
CA VAL A 8 0.61 -6.70 2.26
C VAL A 8 0.49 -5.91 0.96
N SER A 9 0.55 -6.62 -0.16
CA SER A 9 0.09 -6.15 -1.46
C SER A 9 -0.91 -7.18 -2.00
N PRO A 10 -2.03 -6.76 -2.60
CA PRO A 10 -3.03 -7.68 -3.11
C PRO A 10 -2.50 -8.29 -4.41
N VAL A 11 -2.83 -9.56 -4.63
CA VAL A 11 -2.38 -10.41 -5.74
C VAL A 11 -0.92 -10.88 -5.68
N ALA A 12 -0.36 -11.10 -4.49
CA ALA A 12 0.46 -12.30 -4.35
C ALA A 12 -0.50 -13.47 -4.07
N LEU A 13 -0.43 -14.52 -4.88
CA LEU A 13 -0.79 -15.89 -4.47
C LEU A 13 0.17 -16.27 -3.34
N GLY A 14 0.00 -15.64 -2.19
CA GLY A 14 0.58 -16.03 -0.93
C GLY A 14 -0.39 -17.00 -0.30
N THR A 15 0.08 -18.18 0.03
CA THR A 15 -0.59 -19.19 0.86
C THR A 15 -0.75 -18.72 2.32
N GLY A 16 -1.09 -17.44 2.53
CA GLY A 16 -1.29 -16.83 3.83
C GLY A 16 -2.77 -16.45 3.96
N VAL A 17 -3.41 -16.96 5.01
CA VAL A 17 -4.78 -16.64 5.37
C VAL A 17 -4.89 -15.13 5.59
N ASP A 18 -5.78 -14.48 4.85
CA ASP A 18 -6.09 -13.08 5.06
C ASP A 18 -6.89 -12.92 6.37
N ASN A 19 -6.42 -12.06 7.28
CA ASN A 19 -7.07 -11.84 8.57
C ASN A 19 -8.44 -11.14 8.47
N TYR A 20 -8.78 -10.58 7.30
CA TYR A 20 -10.03 -9.88 7.04
C TYR A 20 -11.00 -10.70 6.20
N CYS A 21 -10.51 -11.58 5.34
CA CYS A 21 -11.33 -12.49 4.53
C CYS A 21 -11.05 -13.94 4.92
N ASN A 22 -11.59 -14.39 6.06
CA ASN A 22 -11.57 -15.80 6.43
C ASN A 22 -12.83 -16.51 5.88
N SER A 23 -12.76 -17.81 5.60
CA SER A 23 -13.83 -18.61 4.98
C SER A 23 -15.14 -18.65 5.75
N SER A 24 -15.13 -18.30 7.04
CA SER A 24 -16.30 -18.41 7.93
C SER A 24 -16.96 -17.07 8.24
N THR A 25 -16.18 -15.99 8.43
CA THR A 25 -16.70 -14.64 8.69
C THR A 25 -15.67 -13.57 8.29
N PRO A 26 -16.01 -12.65 7.36
CA PRO A 26 -15.18 -11.49 7.09
C PRO A 26 -15.10 -10.56 8.31
N LYS A 27 -14.00 -9.81 8.43
CA LYS A 27 -13.77 -8.88 9.55
C LYS A 27 -13.60 -7.45 9.01
N CYS A 28 -14.27 -6.50 9.66
CA CYS A 28 -14.11 -5.08 9.36
C CYS A 28 -12.68 -4.59 9.65
N TYR A 29 -12.19 -3.66 8.82
CA TYR A 29 -10.94 -2.95 9.10
C TYR A 29 -11.13 -1.94 10.24
N ASN A 30 -12.24 -1.23 10.21
CA ASN A 30 -12.68 -0.32 11.26
C ASN A 30 -14.21 -0.16 11.17
N CYS A 31 -14.77 0.81 11.88
CA CYS A 31 -16.21 1.05 11.92
C CYS A 31 -16.87 1.46 10.59
N THR A 32 -16.10 1.86 9.57
CA THR A 32 -16.61 2.31 8.26
C THR A 32 -16.07 1.52 7.07
N PHE A 33 -14.98 0.78 7.23
CA PHE A 33 -14.32 0.04 6.14
C PHE A 33 -14.55 -1.47 6.25
N ALA A 34 -15.20 -2.02 5.23
CA ALA A 34 -15.41 -3.46 5.05
C ALA A 34 -14.35 -4.04 4.09
N PRO A 35 -14.02 -5.34 4.22
CA PRO A 35 -13.14 -6.02 3.28
C PRO A 35 -13.85 -6.38 1.97
N LEU A 36 -13.14 -6.22 0.84
CA LEU A 36 -13.57 -6.77 -0.45
C LEU A 36 -13.00 -8.19 -0.61
N CYS A 37 -13.80 -9.20 -0.29
CA CYS A 37 -13.36 -10.60 -0.31
C CYS A 37 -13.61 -11.31 -1.64
N LEU A 38 -12.60 -12.04 -2.13
CA LEU A 38 -12.70 -13.02 -3.20
C LEU A 38 -12.28 -14.39 -2.64
N GLY A 39 -13.26 -15.18 -2.19
CA GLY A 39 -12.98 -16.37 -1.38
C GLY A 39 -12.32 -15.97 -0.06
N SER A 40 -11.17 -16.58 0.25
CA SER A 40 -10.38 -16.30 1.47
C SER A 40 -9.32 -15.20 1.29
N TYR A 41 -9.43 -14.38 0.24
CA TYR A 41 -8.46 -13.34 -0.09
C TYR A 41 -9.12 -11.95 -0.05
N SER A 42 -8.52 -10.98 0.65
CA SER A 42 -8.94 -9.58 0.56
C SER A 42 -8.26 -8.91 -0.61
N LEU A 43 -9.05 -8.28 -1.48
CA LEU A 43 -8.54 -7.35 -2.48
C LEU A 43 -8.19 -5.99 -1.86
N GLY A 44 -8.73 -5.70 -0.68
CA GLY A 44 -8.52 -4.46 0.05
C GLY A 44 -9.79 -3.97 0.77
N PRO A 45 -9.65 -2.96 1.65
CA PRO A 45 -10.80 -2.30 2.27
C PRO A 45 -11.56 -1.41 1.28
N TYR A 46 -12.84 -1.18 1.57
CA TYR A 46 -13.66 -0.16 0.92
C TYR A 46 -14.55 0.55 1.93
N ASN A 47 -14.84 1.84 1.69
CA ASN A 47 -15.63 2.65 2.60
C ASN A 47 -17.13 2.41 2.39
N CYS A 48 -17.81 1.92 3.42
CA CYS A 48 -19.25 1.66 3.41
C CYS A 48 -20.07 2.93 3.18
N ALA A 49 -19.71 4.03 3.83
CA ALA A 49 -20.44 5.30 3.71
C ALA A 49 -20.35 5.89 2.29
N GLU A 50 -19.22 5.71 1.62
CA GLU A 50 -19.03 6.23 0.26
C GLU A 50 -19.73 5.39 -0.81
N LEU A 51 -19.79 4.06 -0.64
CA LEU A 51 -20.42 3.17 -1.61
C LEU A 51 -21.92 2.96 -1.37
N TYR A 52 -22.32 2.94 -0.11
CA TYR A 52 -23.68 2.67 0.35
C TYR A 52 -24.10 3.69 1.41
N PRO A 53 -24.54 4.90 1.00
CA PRO A 53 -24.91 5.96 1.95
C PRO A 53 -25.97 5.55 2.99
N SER A 54 -26.86 4.62 2.64
CA SER A 54 -27.87 4.07 3.56
C SER A 54 -27.34 3.02 4.54
N LYS A 55 -26.13 2.52 4.33
CA LYS A 55 -25.46 1.49 5.15
C LYS A 55 -24.01 1.91 5.45
N PRO A 56 -23.79 3.00 6.20
CA PRO A 56 -22.48 3.61 6.29
C PRO A 56 -21.52 2.93 7.28
N TYR A 57 -21.99 1.97 8.06
CA TYR A 57 -21.20 1.29 9.08
C TYR A 57 -20.72 -0.07 8.58
N CYS A 58 -19.57 -0.54 9.06
CA CYS A 58 -19.16 -1.93 8.90
C CYS A 58 -19.50 -2.72 10.16
N THR A 59 -20.26 -3.81 9.99
CA THR A 59 -20.66 -4.73 11.05
C THR A 59 -20.40 -6.16 10.55
N ASP A 60 -19.60 -6.93 11.30
CA ASP A 60 -19.23 -8.32 10.97
C ASP A 60 -18.71 -8.51 9.54
N GLY A 61 -17.91 -7.54 9.08
CA GLY A 61 -17.27 -7.55 7.76
C GLY A 61 -18.16 -7.14 6.60
N VAL A 62 -19.39 -6.64 6.86
CA VAL A 62 -20.35 -6.24 5.83
C VAL A 62 -20.91 -4.85 6.16
N CYS A 63 -21.28 -4.08 5.13
CA CYS A 63 -21.90 -2.77 5.33
C CYS A 63 -23.32 -2.89 5.90
N SER A 64 -23.59 -2.13 6.95
CA SER A 64 -24.83 -2.11 7.73
C SER A 64 -25.33 -0.67 7.95
N ASN A 65 -26.64 -0.53 8.14
CA ASN A 65 -27.27 0.70 8.60
C ASN A 65 -27.20 0.87 10.12
N THR A 66 -26.86 -0.19 10.86
CA THR A 66 -26.68 -0.18 12.31
C THR A 66 -25.19 -0.22 12.66
N PRO A 67 -24.70 0.71 13.52
CA PRO A 67 -23.33 0.66 13.99
C PRO A 67 -23.12 -0.53 14.91
N TYR A 68 -21.95 -1.17 14.80
CA TYR A 68 -21.49 -2.10 15.82
C TYR A 68 -21.41 -1.39 17.19
N PRO A 69 -21.69 -2.04 18.33
CA PRO A 69 -21.79 -1.35 19.63
C PRO A 69 -20.58 -0.49 20.00
N LYS A 70 -19.37 -0.91 19.61
CA LYS A 70 -18.12 -0.14 19.84
C LYS A 70 -17.93 1.07 18.91
N CYS A 71 -18.75 1.18 17.88
CA CYS A 71 -18.70 2.18 16.81
C CYS A 71 -19.77 3.27 16.94
N ALA A 72 -20.71 3.15 17.89
CA ALA A 72 -21.85 4.06 18.02
C ALA A 72 -21.45 5.53 18.24
N ASN A 73 -20.27 5.78 18.81
CA ASN A 73 -19.75 7.13 19.12
C ASN A 73 -18.50 7.50 18.32
N GLN A 74 -18.10 6.71 17.31
CA GLN A 74 -16.92 7.01 16.50
C GLN A 74 -17.30 7.87 15.30
N THR A 75 -16.50 8.91 15.04
CA THR A 75 -16.57 9.68 13.81
C THR A 75 -16.19 8.78 12.63
N GLN A 76 -16.88 8.96 11.51
CA GLN A 76 -16.57 8.23 10.28
C GLN A 76 -15.18 8.62 9.81
N ASN A 77 -14.25 7.66 9.83
CA ASN A 77 -12.94 7.89 9.25
C ASN A 77 -13.04 7.77 7.73
N HIS A 78 -12.48 8.73 7.02
CA HIS A 78 -12.42 8.75 5.55
C HIS A 78 -11.17 8.06 5.01
N PHE A 79 -10.17 7.80 5.85
CA PHE A 79 -8.93 7.14 5.46
C PHE A 79 -8.73 5.85 6.26
N VAL A 80 -8.21 4.82 5.61
CA VAL A 80 -7.81 3.55 6.22
C VAL A 80 -6.34 3.29 5.94
N CYS A 81 -5.60 2.93 6.99
CA CYS A 81 -4.19 2.55 6.85
C CYS A 81 -4.10 1.17 6.23
N THR A 82 -3.55 1.09 5.01
CA THR A 82 -3.26 -0.19 4.32
C THR A 82 -1.85 -0.71 4.61
N GLY A 83 -1.07 0.06 5.37
CA GLY A 83 0.29 -0.27 5.77
C GLY A 83 0.86 0.84 6.64
N LYS A 84 2.06 0.62 7.20
CA LYS A 84 2.82 1.66 7.90
C LYS A 84 3.46 2.59 6.87
N GLY A 85 3.40 3.90 7.09
CA GLY A 85 4.05 4.88 6.20
C GLY A 85 3.26 6.16 6.04
N SER A 86 3.60 6.93 5.02
CA SER A 86 2.90 8.17 4.65
C SER A 86 2.21 7.97 3.30
N PHE A 87 0.93 8.33 3.23
CA PHE A 87 0.05 8.11 2.10
C PHE A 87 -0.59 9.42 1.66
N PRO A 88 -0.73 9.69 0.35
CA PRO A 88 -1.52 10.83 -0.11
C PRO A 88 -2.99 10.65 0.27
N ASP A 89 -3.68 11.75 0.54
CA ASP A 89 -5.14 11.73 0.56
C ASP A 89 -5.67 11.46 -0.87
N PRO A 90 -6.65 10.55 -1.03
CA PRO A 90 -7.16 10.17 -2.35
C PRO A 90 -7.89 11.29 -3.08
N ASN A 91 -8.37 12.32 -2.38
CA ASN A 91 -9.24 13.38 -2.91
C ASN A 91 -8.66 14.80 -2.74
N ASP A 92 -7.68 15.00 -1.86
CA ASP A 92 -7.10 16.30 -1.54
C ASP A 92 -5.56 16.28 -1.58
N CYS A 93 -4.97 16.83 -2.65
CA CYS A 93 -3.50 16.82 -2.83
C CYS A 93 -2.73 17.62 -1.76
N GLN A 94 -3.40 18.45 -0.96
CA GLN A 94 -2.78 19.17 0.15
C GLN A 94 -2.79 18.36 1.44
N LYS A 95 -3.48 17.23 1.48
CA LYS A 95 -3.54 16.34 2.63
C LYS A 95 -2.74 15.07 2.42
N PHE A 96 -2.24 14.56 3.52
CA PHE A 96 -1.64 13.24 3.57
C PHE A 96 -1.86 12.63 4.94
N HIS A 97 -1.74 11.32 5.00
CA HIS A 97 -1.98 10.53 6.19
C HIS A 97 -0.72 9.79 6.57
N VAL A 98 -0.37 9.82 7.85
CA VAL A 98 0.71 9.00 8.40
C VAL A 98 0.08 7.89 9.23
N CYS A 99 0.48 6.66 8.92
CA CYS A 99 0.02 5.43 9.53
C CYS A 99 1.14 4.81 10.35
N ASP A 100 0.88 4.55 11.62
CA ASP A 100 1.81 3.85 12.51
C ASP A 100 1.69 2.32 12.39
N ALA A 101 2.50 1.59 13.16
CA ALA A 101 2.48 0.12 13.17
C ALA A 101 1.18 -0.47 13.76
N SER A 102 0.43 0.33 14.53
CA SER A 102 -0.87 -0.02 15.12
C SER A 102 -2.04 0.37 14.20
N GLN A 103 -1.77 0.80 12.96
CA GLN A 103 -2.75 1.30 12.00
C GLN A 103 -3.49 2.57 12.47
N ASN A 104 -2.93 3.31 13.44
CA ASN A 104 -3.45 4.63 13.79
C ASN A 104 -3.06 5.62 12.72
N GLN A 105 -4.02 6.47 12.38
CA GLN A 105 -3.95 7.39 11.26
C GLN A 105 -3.92 8.83 11.78
N THR A 106 -2.93 9.60 11.34
CA THR A 106 -2.84 11.05 11.61
C THR A 106 -2.92 11.80 10.28
N THR A 107 -3.85 12.75 10.15
CA THR A 107 -4.01 13.57 8.94
C THR A 107 -3.19 14.85 9.09
N TYR A 108 -2.41 15.17 8.07
CA TYR A 108 -1.67 16.41 7.96
C TYR A 108 -2.20 17.21 6.77
N THR A 109 -2.34 18.52 6.95
CA THR A 109 -2.71 19.44 5.87
C THR A 109 -1.54 20.37 5.61
N CYS A 110 -1.08 20.41 4.36
CA CYS A 110 -0.03 21.30 3.91
C CYS A 110 -0.51 22.76 3.91
N SER A 111 0.41 23.67 4.22
CA SER A 111 0.15 25.12 4.11
C SER A 111 -0.24 25.52 2.68
N PRO A 112 -0.86 26.70 2.49
CA PRO A 112 -1.18 27.21 1.15
C PRO A 112 0.04 27.17 0.22
N ASN A 113 -0.17 26.74 -1.04
CA ASN A 113 0.87 26.51 -2.05
C ASN A 113 1.84 25.35 -1.79
N TYR A 114 1.56 24.49 -0.82
CA TYR A 114 2.25 23.22 -0.63
C TYR A 114 1.29 22.05 -0.87
N VAL A 115 1.85 20.96 -1.38
CA VAL A 115 1.15 19.70 -1.72
C VAL A 115 2.00 18.53 -1.23
N TYR A 116 1.36 17.38 -1.01
CA TYR A 116 2.09 16.19 -0.57
C TYR A 116 3.11 15.70 -1.62
N SER A 117 4.31 15.35 -1.17
CA SER A 117 5.33 14.71 -1.98
C SER A 117 5.73 13.38 -1.35
N HIS A 118 5.43 12.28 -2.05
CA HIS A 118 5.81 10.95 -1.58
C HIS A 118 7.33 10.75 -1.52
N ALA A 119 8.08 11.31 -2.47
CA ALA A 119 9.55 11.26 -2.46
C ALA A 119 10.14 11.89 -1.19
N LYS A 120 9.53 12.97 -0.66
CA LYS A 120 9.94 13.64 0.57
C LYS A 120 9.20 13.15 1.82
N LYS A 121 8.18 12.30 1.65
CA LYS A 121 7.23 11.88 2.69
C LYS A 121 6.62 13.06 3.47
N SER A 122 6.49 14.21 2.82
CA SER A 122 6.11 15.47 3.47
C SER A 122 5.61 16.49 2.45
N CYS A 123 5.19 17.65 2.93
CA CYS A 123 4.77 18.77 2.10
C CYS A 123 5.94 19.31 1.26
N ALA A 124 5.69 19.52 -0.03
CA ALA A 124 6.59 20.18 -0.96
C ALA A 124 5.89 21.36 -1.62
N ARG A 125 6.67 22.36 -2.02
CA ARG A 125 6.15 23.52 -2.74
C ARG A 125 5.51 23.07 -4.05
N LYS A 126 4.28 23.53 -4.31
CA LYS A 126 3.60 23.38 -5.59
C LYS A 126 4.23 24.35 -6.59
N ASN A 127 5.06 23.84 -7.50
CA ASN A 127 5.68 24.66 -8.54
C ASN A 127 4.78 24.70 -9.79
N PHE A 128 4.13 23.59 -10.10
CA PHE A 128 3.24 23.43 -11.24
C PHE A 128 1.86 22.96 -10.79
N THR A 129 0.83 23.19 -11.61
CA THR A 129 -0.52 22.67 -11.36
C THR A 129 -0.53 21.15 -11.21
N ALA A 130 0.28 20.45 -12.01
CA ALA A 130 0.43 19.00 -11.98
C ALA A 130 1.05 18.46 -10.67
N ASP A 131 1.69 19.29 -9.83
CA ASP A 131 2.24 18.85 -8.54
C ASP A 131 1.14 18.50 -7.55
N CYS A 132 -0.03 19.10 -7.70
CA CYS A 132 -1.23 18.67 -7.03
C CYS A 132 -1.77 17.39 -7.68
N ALA A 133 -1.34 16.24 -7.15
CA ALA A 133 -1.75 14.93 -7.65
C ALA A 133 -2.60 14.19 -6.62
N VAL A 134 -3.69 13.61 -7.11
CA VAL A 134 -4.62 12.73 -6.39
C VAL A 134 -4.80 11.45 -7.20
N ILE A 135 -5.35 10.41 -6.57
CA ILE A 135 -5.71 9.18 -7.28
C ILE A 135 -6.90 9.46 -8.18
N LYS A 136 -6.79 9.09 -9.46
CA LYS A 136 -7.87 9.28 -10.45
C LYS A 136 -8.37 7.91 -10.90
N CYS A 137 -9.54 7.52 -10.42
CA CYS A 137 -10.24 6.34 -10.94
C CYS A 137 -10.66 6.60 -12.40
N ARG A 138 -10.47 5.61 -13.27
CA ARG A 138 -10.85 5.68 -14.68
C ARG A 138 -12.32 5.32 -14.89
N ASN A 139 -12.91 4.57 -13.96
CA ASN A 139 -14.28 4.05 -13.99
C ASN A 139 -14.56 3.17 -15.21
N THR A 140 -13.55 2.48 -15.73
CA THR A 140 -13.73 1.53 -16.84
C THR A 140 -14.42 0.25 -16.41
N THR A 141 -14.28 -0.11 -15.14
CA THR A 141 -14.87 -1.30 -14.50
C THR A 141 -15.34 -0.93 -13.10
N ALA A 142 -16.18 -1.78 -12.50
CA ALA A 142 -16.65 -1.57 -11.12
C ALA A 142 -15.50 -1.60 -10.10
N ILE A 143 -14.46 -2.39 -10.38
CA ILE A 143 -13.24 -2.52 -9.58
C ILE A 143 -12.05 -2.36 -10.54
N GLU A 144 -11.10 -1.51 -10.20
CA GLU A 144 -9.86 -1.33 -10.95
C GLU A 144 -8.70 -0.93 -10.03
N TYR A 145 -7.47 -1.18 -10.48
CA TYR A 145 -6.27 -0.63 -9.87
C TYR A 145 -5.73 0.53 -10.71
N VAL A 146 -5.34 1.61 -10.05
CA VAL A 146 -4.76 2.80 -10.70
C VAL A 146 -3.48 3.22 -9.99
N VAL A 147 -2.50 3.70 -10.74
CA VAL A 147 -1.23 4.17 -10.19
C VAL A 147 -1.34 5.65 -9.81
N TYR A 148 -0.74 6.02 -8.68
CA TYR A 148 -0.65 7.42 -8.28
C TYR A 148 0.25 8.21 -9.24
N PRO A 149 -0.17 9.35 -9.79
CA PRO A 149 0.53 10.00 -10.91
C PRO A 149 1.97 10.44 -10.63
N LYS A 150 2.35 10.67 -9.36
CA LYS A 150 3.67 11.20 -9.01
C LYS A 150 4.66 10.15 -8.53
N ASP A 151 4.19 8.96 -8.17
CA ASP A 151 5.06 7.88 -7.72
C ASP A 151 4.36 6.54 -7.92
N ALA A 152 4.94 5.68 -8.76
CA ALA A 152 4.39 4.37 -9.05
C ALA A 152 4.49 3.38 -7.88
N ASN A 153 5.19 3.74 -6.80
CA ASN A 153 5.13 3.00 -5.54
C ASN A 153 3.76 3.10 -4.86
N ILE A 154 2.99 4.17 -5.12
CA ILE A 154 1.63 4.34 -4.60
C ILE A 154 0.63 3.94 -5.68
N TYR A 155 -0.42 3.24 -5.27
CA TYR A 155 -1.53 2.88 -6.14
C TYR A 155 -2.86 2.93 -5.37
N GLY A 156 -3.97 2.87 -6.09
CA GLY A 156 -5.30 2.87 -5.53
C GLY A 156 -6.11 1.69 -6.00
N LEU A 157 -6.90 1.11 -5.09
CA LEU A 157 -8.04 0.25 -5.43
C LEU A 157 -9.25 1.16 -5.59
N CYS A 158 -9.73 1.29 -6.82
CA CYS A 158 -10.93 2.05 -7.14
C CYS A 158 -12.13 1.12 -7.18
N ILE A 159 -13.16 1.43 -6.40
CA ILE A 159 -14.44 0.74 -6.41
C ILE A 159 -15.51 1.78 -6.67
N ARG A 160 -16.18 1.69 -7.83
CA ARG A 160 -17.21 2.65 -8.28
C ARG A 160 -16.75 4.12 -8.18
N GLY A 161 -15.48 4.38 -8.53
CA GLY A 161 -14.88 5.72 -8.52
C GLY A 161 -14.37 6.20 -7.16
N LYS A 162 -14.45 5.38 -6.11
CA LYS A 162 -13.90 5.67 -4.79
C LYS A 162 -12.60 4.92 -4.57
N ALA A 163 -11.54 5.65 -4.25
CA ALA A 163 -10.18 5.11 -4.17
C ALA A 163 -9.78 4.85 -2.72
N THR A 164 -9.28 3.63 -2.47
CA THR A 164 -8.50 3.31 -1.27
C THR A 164 -7.03 3.27 -1.66
N VAL A 165 -6.16 3.95 -0.90
CA VAL A 165 -4.75 4.16 -1.25
C VAL A 165 -3.88 3.07 -0.63
N PHE A 166 -2.91 2.56 -1.40
CA PHE A 166 -1.93 1.55 -1.01
C PHE A 166 -0.52 1.98 -1.40
N SER A 167 0.48 1.34 -0.80
CA SER A 167 1.88 1.49 -1.18
C SER A 167 2.54 0.13 -1.35
N CYS A 168 3.42 0.02 -2.35
CA CYS A 168 4.34 -1.09 -2.48
C CYS A 168 5.47 -1.02 -1.44
N GLY A 169 6.22 -2.11 -1.31
CA GLY A 169 7.43 -2.14 -0.48
C GLY A 169 8.50 -1.17 -0.98
N GLU A 170 9.59 -1.06 -0.24
CA GLU A 170 10.72 -0.23 -0.66
C GLU A 170 11.27 -0.67 -2.02
N ARG A 171 11.61 0.31 -2.87
CA ARG A 171 12.11 0.09 -4.25
C ARG A 171 11.19 -0.78 -5.13
N GLN A 172 9.89 -0.74 -4.88
CA GLN A 172 8.90 -1.39 -5.72
C GLN A 172 7.96 -0.37 -6.37
N GLU A 173 7.43 -0.72 -7.53
CA GLU A 173 6.40 0.02 -8.24
C GLU A 173 5.26 -0.92 -8.61
N PHE A 174 4.03 -0.41 -8.60
CA PHE A 174 2.84 -1.19 -8.88
C PHE A 174 2.62 -1.32 -10.40
N ASP A 175 2.57 -2.56 -10.88
CA ASP A 175 2.22 -2.87 -12.27
C ASP A 175 0.74 -3.25 -12.37
N THR A 176 -0.05 -2.39 -13.01
CA THR A 176 -1.49 -2.58 -13.22
C THR A 176 -1.84 -3.76 -14.13
N ASN A 177 -0.92 -4.21 -14.99
CA ASN A 177 -1.18 -5.34 -15.88
C ASN A 177 -1.15 -6.66 -15.13
N THR A 178 -0.22 -6.77 -14.16
CA THR A 178 -0.09 -7.96 -13.32
C THR A 178 -0.78 -7.83 -11.96
N SER A 179 -1.25 -6.63 -11.63
CA SER A 179 -1.78 -6.24 -10.31
C SER A 179 -0.80 -6.56 -9.17
N LYS A 180 0.50 -6.32 -9.38
CA LYS A 180 1.55 -6.68 -8.42
C LYS A 180 2.58 -5.57 -8.28
N CYS A 181 3.13 -5.44 -7.08
CA CYS A 181 4.34 -4.68 -6.86
C CYS A 181 5.54 -5.41 -7.45
N LYS A 182 6.31 -4.71 -8.27
CA LYS A 182 7.54 -5.21 -8.90
C LYS A 182 8.72 -4.42 -8.41
N PHE A 183 9.84 -5.11 -8.16
CA PHE A 183 11.10 -4.45 -7.84
C PHE A 183 11.57 -3.59 -9.02
N VAL A 184 12.06 -2.39 -8.72
CA VAL A 184 12.63 -1.47 -9.71
C VAL A 184 13.97 -0.91 -9.25
N CYS A 185 14.90 -0.81 -10.18
CA CYS A 185 16.18 -0.17 -9.95
C CYS A 185 16.08 1.33 -10.17
N LYS A 186 16.39 2.11 -9.14
CA LYS A 186 16.48 3.59 -9.21
C LYS A 186 17.92 4.10 -9.24
N GLN A 187 18.87 3.23 -8.89
CA GLN A 187 20.30 3.49 -8.88
C GLN A 187 21.06 2.16 -9.02
N GLU A 188 22.34 2.22 -9.37
CA GLU A 188 23.22 1.05 -9.33
C GLU A 188 23.47 0.58 -7.89
N GLY A 189 23.71 -0.72 -7.74
CA GLY A 189 24.03 -1.33 -6.45
C GLY A 189 23.36 -2.68 -6.25
N VAL A 190 23.54 -3.26 -5.07
CA VAL A 190 22.96 -4.56 -4.72
C VAL A 190 21.92 -4.40 -3.62
N PHE A 191 20.77 -5.05 -3.76
CA PHE A 191 19.62 -4.78 -2.91
C PHE A 191 18.97 -6.06 -2.42
N PRO A 192 18.44 -6.09 -1.18
CA PRO A 192 17.87 -7.29 -0.61
C PRO A 192 16.62 -7.71 -1.38
N ARG A 193 16.37 -9.02 -1.37
CA ARG A 193 15.11 -9.61 -1.82
C ARG A 193 14.32 -10.13 -0.62
N ASP A 194 13.03 -10.41 -0.82
CA ASP A 194 12.14 -11.05 0.16
C ASP A 194 12.72 -12.34 0.75
N ASN A 195 13.58 -13.04 0.00
CA ASN A 195 14.40 -14.13 0.53
C ASN A 195 15.77 -13.59 0.92
N CYS A 196 16.08 -13.66 2.21
CA CYS A 196 17.36 -13.36 2.86
C CYS A 196 18.63 -13.94 2.19
N ARG A 197 18.53 -15.02 1.41
CA ARG A 197 19.66 -15.56 0.63
C ARG A 197 19.74 -14.99 -0.78
N LYS A 198 18.81 -14.16 -1.20
CA LYS A 198 18.75 -13.61 -2.55
C LYS A 198 18.88 -12.09 -2.52
N TYR A 199 19.47 -11.56 -3.57
CA TYR A 199 19.60 -10.13 -3.77
C TYR A 199 19.45 -9.79 -5.25
N TYR A 200 19.09 -8.54 -5.51
CA TYR A 200 19.10 -7.96 -6.84
C TYR A 200 20.38 -7.17 -7.03
N GLU A 201 21.02 -7.32 -8.18
CA GLU A 201 22.10 -6.41 -8.62
C GLU A 201 21.54 -5.49 -9.70
N CYS A 202 21.45 -4.20 -9.39
CA CYS A 202 21.03 -3.16 -10.32
C CYS A 202 22.22 -2.64 -11.11
N LEU A 203 22.14 -2.78 -12.43
CA LEU A 203 23.15 -2.40 -13.39
C LEU A 203 22.70 -1.18 -14.19
N PHE A 204 23.56 -0.18 -14.36
CA PHE A 204 23.28 0.94 -15.26
C PHE A 204 23.27 0.46 -16.70
N VAL A 205 22.26 0.90 -17.43
CA VAL A 205 22.14 0.66 -18.87
C VAL A 205 22.36 1.97 -19.59
N THR A 206 21.52 2.97 -19.27
CA THR A 206 21.61 4.34 -19.81
C THR A 206 21.06 5.33 -18.79
N THR A 207 21.09 6.62 -19.09
CA THR A 207 20.49 7.68 -18.28
C THR A 207 19.09 7.30 -17.79
N ASN A 208 18.92 7.21 -16.46
CA ASN A 208 17.67 6.81 -15.77
C ASN A 208 17.07 5.47 -16.23
N ARG A 209 17.87 4.55 -16.78
CA ARG A 209 17.46 3.18 -17.08
C ARG A 209 18.46 2.20 -16.49
N TYR A 210 17.90 1.29 -15.70
CA TYR A 210 18.64 0.25 -15.00
C TYR A 210 17.97 -1.08 -15.30
N ASN A 211 18.77 -2.13 -15.42
CA ASN A 211 18.31 -3.51 -15.37
C ASN A 211 18.70 -4.12 -14.04
N TYR A 212 18.09 -5.24 -13.67
CA TYR A 212 18.57 -6.04 -12.55
C TYR A 212 18.84 -7.48 -12.94
N LEU A 213 19.81 -8.08 -12.25
CA LEU A 213 20.01 -9.51 -12.16
C LEU A 213 19.58 -9.99 -10.77
N GLU A 214 19.12 -11.23 -10.68
CA GLU A 214 18.84 -11.89 -9.42
C GLU A 214 19.97 -12.86 -9.09
N TRP A 215 20.49 -12.77 -7.88
CA TRP A 215 21.55 -13.62 -7.40
C TRP A 215 21.13 -14.34 -6.12
N GLU A 216 21.73 -15.51 -5.89
CA GLU A 216 21.64 -16.25 -4.63
C GLU A 216 23.01 -16.27 -3.96
N CYS A 217 23.04 -15.98 -2.68
CA CYS A 217 24.23 -16.03 -1.85
C CYS A 217 24.74 -17.49 -1.74
N PRO A 218 26.07 -17.69 -1.63
CA PRO A 218 26.65 -19.01 -1.41
C PRO A 218 26.03 -19.74 -0.21
N ALA A 219 26.07 -21.07 -0.24
CA ALA A 219 25.56 -21.90 0.85
C ALA A 219 26.20 -21.51 2.19
N GLY A 220 25.39 -21.40 3.25
CA GLY A 220 25.84 -20.98 4.58
C GLY A 220 25.96 -19.46 4.78
N THR A 221 25.59 -18.65 3.78
CA THR A 221 25.61 -17.19 3.87
C THR A 221 24.22 -16.58 3.63
N ARG A 222 24.04 -15.31 4.03
CA ARG A 222 22.85 -14.50 3.78
C ARG A 222 23.25 -13.11 3.30
N PHE A 223 22.37 -12.46 2.57
CA PHE A 223 22.61 -11.09 2.14
C PHE A 223 22.43 -10.13 3.33
N ASP A 224 23.41 -9.28 3.57
CA ASP A 224 23.37 -8.20 4.54
C ASP A 224 23.23 -6.85 3.82
N ASP A 225 22.10 -6.17 4.01
CA ASP A 225 21.80 -4.89 3.35
C ASP A 225 22.71 -3.74 3.81
N LYS A 226 23.33 -3.82 4.99
CA LYS A 226 24.28 -2.78 5.44
C LYS A 226 25.66 -2.97 4.81
N MET A 227 26.11 -4.22 4.73
CA MET A 227 27.38 -4.55 4.09
C MET A 227 27.26 -4.65 2.57
N GLN A 228 26.03 -4.68 2.03
CA GLN A 228 25.76 -4.83 0.61
C GLN A 228 26.47 -6.07 0.04
N ALA A 229 26.50 -7.17 0.83
CA ALA A 229 27.28 -8.37 0.53
C ALA A 229 26.69 -9.61 1.22
N CYS A 230 27.08 -10.80 0.75
CA CYS A 230 26.76 -12.05 1.43
C CYS A 230 27.72 -12.25 2.61
N VAL A 231 27.14 -12.43 3.81
CA VAL A 231 27.87 -12.64 5.07
C VAL A 231 27.54 -14.01 5.64
N GLU A 232 28.46 -14.59 6.41
CA GLU A 232 28.24 -15.88 7.06
C GLU A 232 27.01 -15.87 7.99
N GLY A 233 26.24 -16.94 7.90
CA GLY A 233 25.12 -17.25 8.78
C GLY A 233 23.82 -17.51 8.03
N THR A 234 22.87 -18.07 8.77
CA THR A 234 21.58 -18.47 8.25
C THR A 234 20.59 -17.31 8.28
N CYS A 235 19.54 -17.42 7.47
CA CYS A 235 18.42 -16.50 7.54
C CYS A 235 17.81 -16.45 8.95
N PRO A 236 17.43 -15.25 9.43
CA PRO A 236 16.75 -15.08 10.70
C PRO A 236 15.33 -15.67 10.69
#